data_AF-A0A654KXP5-F1
#
_entry.id   AF-A0A654KXP5-F1
#
_cell.length_a   1.000
_cell.length_b   1.000
_cell.length_c   1.000
_cell.angle_alpha   90.00
_cell.angle_beta   90.00
_cell.angle_gamma   90.00
#
_symmetry.space_group_name_H-M   'P 1'
#
loop_
_entity.id
_entity.type
_entity.pdbx_description
1 polymer ?
#
loop_
_entity_poly.entity_id
_entity_poly.type
_entity_poly.pdbx_seq_one_letter_code
_entity_poly.pdbx_strand_id
1 'polypeptide(L)'
;MEQIRPFPPTDFIDQADEEEAIRLTPAPDLKKWVVANYLTIGGPLYNPDHDHIAELLHDNEEFLACAWASSAYKSKQAMVLGQCEKVMFNVGGWRKARQEQQMRDWFGFVPTYLITIDATFCDKANDREFCALLEHELYHIGVERDEDGEMIFSSSTGLPKHYLAGHDVEEFVGVTKRWGASQSVKRIVEAAKNPPFVSKLDISKCCGNCVIN
;
A
#
# COMPACT_ATOMS: atom_id res chain seq x y z
N MET A 1 -4.07 -21.03 -17.60
CA MET A 1 -3.79 -19.85 -18.44
C MET A 1 -2.66 -19.11 -17.77
N GLU A 2 -1.58 -18.81 -18.47
CA GLU A 2 -0.55 -17.91 -17.94
C GLU A 2 -1.20 -16.54 -17.74
N GLN A 3 -1.33 -16.12 -16.49
CA GLN A 3 -1.89 -14.81 -16.16
C GLN A 3 -0.76 -13.78 -16.23
N ILE A 4 -0.78 -12.95 -17.28
CA ILE A 4 0.18 -11.87 -17.46
C ILE A 4 -0.20 -10.73 -16.52
N ARG A 5 0.80 -10.07 -15.90
CA ARG A 5 0.54 -8.89 -15.06
C ARG A 5 -0.05 -7.74 -15.91
N PRO A 6 -0.92 -6.90 -15.33
CA PRO A 6 -1.53 -5.78 -16.03
C PRO A 6 -0.49 -4.72 -16.37
N PHE A 7 -0.71 -4.03 -17.50
CA PHE A 7 0.10 -2.90 -17.94
C PHE A 7 -0.82 -1.70 -18.18
N PRO A 8 -0.34 -0.47 -17.91
CA PRO A 8 -1.09 0.73 -18.23
C PRO A 8 -1.36 0.82 -19.75
N PRO A 9 -2.47 1.46 -20.18
CA PRO A 9 -2.77 1.62 -21.60
C PRO A 9 -1.61 2.32 -22.34
N THR A 10 -1.21 1.82 -23.52
CA THR A 10 -0.08 2.39 -24.28
C THR A 10 -0.27 3.88 -24.57
N ASP A 11 -1.46 4.26 -25.05
CA ASP A 11 -1.79 5.66 -25.32
C ASP A 11 -1.64 6.57 -24.08
N PHE A 12 -1.79 6.02 -22.87
CA PHE A 12 -1.63 6.76 -21.62
C PHE A 12 -0.15 6.97 -21.26
N ILE A 13 0.71 6.00 -21.56
CA ILE A 13 2.17 6.12 -21.37
C ILE A 13 2.73 7.14 -22.37
N ASP A 14 2.36 7.04 -23.64
CA ASP A 14 2.86 7.93 -24.70
C ASP A 14 2.49 9.40 -24.43
N GLN A 15 1.29 9.66 -23.93
CA GLN A 15 0.84 11.01 -23.54
C GLN A 15 1.53 11.54 -22.27
N ALA A 16 2.08 10.66 -21.41
CA ALA A 16 2.77 11.08 -20.21
C ALA A 16 4.05 11.86 -20.51
N ASP A 17 4.71 11.53 -21.62
CA ASP A 17 5.96 12.17 -22.05
C ASP A 17 5.71 13.55 -22.69
N GLU A 18 4.47 13.84 -23.10
CA GLU A 18 4.09 15.08 -23.79
C GLU A 18 3.54 16.17 -22.84
N GLU A 19 3.17 15.82 -21.62
CA GLU A 19 2.43 16.72 -20.71
C GLU A 19 3.13 16.99 -19.38
N GLU A 20 3.11 18.27 -18.95
CA GLU A 20 3.72 18.69 -17.68
C GLU A 20 2.93 18.24 -16.44
N ALA A 21 1.63 17.97 -16.57
CA ALA A 21 0.76 17.59 -15.46
C ALA A 21 0.60 16.07 -15.37
N ILE A 22 0.66 15.54 -14.14
CA ILE A 22 0.39 14.12 -13.89
C ILE A 22 -1.06 13.82 -14.27
N ARG A 23 -1.24 12.85 -15.17
CA ARG A 23 -2.53 12.28 -15.51
C ARG A 23 -2.81 11.06 -14.66
N LEU A 24 -4.09 10.82 -14.43
CA LEU A 24 -4.59 9.66 -13.72
C LEU A 24 -5.67 9.01 -14.59
N THR A 25 -5.72 7.68 -14.58
CA THR A 25 -6.73 6.90 -15.29
C THR A 25 -7.13 5.67 -14.47
N PRO A 26 -8.40 5.24 -14.48
CA PRO A 26 -8.82 4.04 -13.77
C PRO A 26 -8.13 2.79 -14.30
N ALA A 27 -7.81 1.86 -13.40
CA ALA A 27 -7.12 0.60 -13.68
C ALA A 27 -7.95 -0.62 -13.22
N PRO A 28 -9.11 -0.88 -13.85
CA PRO A 28 -9.99 -1.98 -13.42
C PRO A 28 -9.38 -3.37 -13.65
N ASP A 29 -8.52 -3.51 -14.66
CA ASP A 29 -7.70 -4.70 -14.92
C ASP A 29 -6.67 -4.95 -13.82
N LEU A 30 -6.04 -3.88 -13.31
CA LEU A 30 -5.15 -3.96 -12.15
C LEU A 30 -5.89 -4.46 -10.91
N LYS A 31 -7.06 -3.88 -10.60
CA LYS A 31 -7.90 -4.36 -9.49
C LYS A 31 -8.23 -5.85 -9.66
N LYS A 32 -8.71 -6.27 -10.84
CA LYS A 32 -9.05 -7.67 -11.11
C LYS A 32 -7.85 -8.60 -10.92
N TRP A 33 -6.68 -8.18 -11.36
CA TRP A 33 -5.46 -8.96 -11.19
C TRP A 33 -5.04 -9.04 -9.72
N VAL A 34 -5.11 -7.94 -8.95
CA VAL A 34 -4.85 -7.94 -7.51
C VAL A 34 -5.78 -8.90 -6.77
N VAL A 35 -7.08 -8.85 -7.04
CA VAL A 35 -8.07 -9.75 -6.42
C VAL A 35 -7.74 -11.20 -6.72
N ALA A 36 -7.50 -11.53 -7.99
CA ALA A 36 -7.23 -12.91 -8.41
C ALA A 36 -5.92 -13.49 -7.86
N ASN A 37 -4.90 -12.64 -7.64
CA ASN A 37 -3.57 -13.12 -7.26
C ASN A 37 -3.29 -13.02 -5.77
N TYR A 38 -3.65 -11.92 -5.11
CA TYR A 38 -3.34 -11.68 -3.69
C TYR A 38 -4.49 -12.03 -2.75
N LEU A 39 -5.74 -11.76 -3.17
CA LEU A 39 -6.90 -11.76 -2.28
C LEU A 39 -7.81 -13.00 -2.46
N THR A 40 -7.48 -13.89 -3.40
CA THR A 40 -8.26 -15.11 -3.65
C THR A 40 -7.47 -16.32 -3.17
N ILE A 41 -8.11 -17.15 -2.32
CA ILE A 41 -7.53 -18.41 -1.86
C ILE A 41 -7.18 -19.28 -3.08
N GLY A 42 -5.94 -19.77 -3.13
CA GLY A 42 -5.41 -20.53 -4.26
C GLY A 42 -4.87 -19.68 -5.42
N GLY A 43 -4.93 -18.35 -5.30
CA GLY A 43 -4.25 -17.42 -6.20
C GLY A 43 -2.72 -17.61 -6.15
N PRO A 44 -1.99 -17.36 -7.25
CA PRO A 44 -0.54 -17.59 -7.32
C PRO A 44 0.27 -16.83 -6.28
N LEU A 45 -0.21 -15.65 -5.87
CA LEU A 45 0.43 -14.76 -4.90
C LEU A 45 -0.41 -14.61 -3.63
N TYR A 46 -1.29 -15.56 -3.34
CA TYR A 46 -2.23 -15.44 -2.23
C TYR A 46 -1.48 -15.13 -0.92
N ASN A 47 -2.00 -14.17 -0.16
CA ASN A 47 -1.44 -13.80 1.13
C ASN A 47 -2.55 -13.70 2.18
N PRO A 48 -2.56 -14.59 3.21
CA PRO A 48 -3.58 -14.55 4.26
C PRO A 48 -3.55 -13.25 5.08
N ASP A 49 -2.42 -12.53 5.10
CA ASP A 49 -2.34 -11.21 5.76
C ASP A 49 -3.29 -10.17 5.13
N HIS A 50 -3.85 -10.46 3.95
CA HIS A 50 -4.82 -9.61 3.26
C HIS A 50 -6.25 -10.19 3.22
N ASP A 51 -6.53 -11.27 3.96
CA ASP A 51 -7.87 -11.90 3.99
C ASP A 51 -8.97 -10.93 4.44
N HIS A 52 -8.66 -10.00 5.34
CA HIS A 52 -9.59 -8.95 5.78
C HIS A 52 -10.02 -8.02 4.64
N ILE A 53 -9.14 -7.78 3.66
CA ILE A 53 -9.44 -6.99 2.46
C ILE A 53 -10.38 -7.80 1.55
N ALA A 54 -10.14 -9.11 1.42
CA ALA A 54 -10.99 -10.00 0.63
C ALA A 54 -12.42 -10.08 1.20
N GLU A 55 -12.54 -10.19 2.53
CA GLU A 55 -13.84 -10.16 3.24
C GLU A 55 -14.60 -8.86 2.98
N LEU A 56 -13.92 -7.70 3.12
CA LEU A 56 -14.53 -6.39 2.87
C LEU A 56 -14.94 -6.21 1.40
N LEU A 57 -14.16 -6.75 0.45
CA LEU A 57 -14.49 -6.71 -0.98
C LEU A 57 -15.64 -7.65 -1.36
N HIS A 58 -15.76 -8.80 -0.70
CA HIS A 58 -16.87 -9.73 -0.90
C HIS A 58 -18.20 -9.07 -0.53
N ASP A 59 -18.23 -8.32 0.57
CA ASP A 59 -19.43 -7.65 1.04
C ASP A 59 -19.69 -6.32 0.33
N ASN A 60 -18.64 -5.65 -0.14
CA ASN A 60 -18.74 -4.40 -0.88
C ASN A 60 -17.68 -4.29 -2.00
N GLU A 61 -18.09 -4.50 -3.25
CA GLU A 61 -17.20 -4.33 -4.40
C GLU A 61 -16.63 -2.90 -4.54
N GLU A 62 -17.30 -1.91 -3.93
CA GLU A 62 -16.85 -0.51 -3.89
C GLU A 62 -15.69 -0.26 -2.91
N PHE A 63 -15.29 -1.28 -2.13
CA PHE A 63 -14.29 -1.13 -1.08
C PHE A 63 -12.91 -0.71 -1.63
N LEU A 64 -12.46 -1.32 -2.73
CA LEU A 64 -11.15 -1.04 -3.34
C LEU A 64 -11.31 -0.71 -4.83
N ALA A 65 -10.62 0.34 -5.27
CA ALA A 65 -10.37 0.64 -6.68
C ALA A 65 -8.87 0.83 -6.94
N CYS A 66 -8.48 0.73 -8.21
CA CYS A 66 -7.10 0.97 -8.63
C CYS A 66 -7.06 2.01 -9.75
N ALA A 67 -5.96 2.75 -9.82
CA ALA A 67 -5.67 3.71 -10.88
C ALA A 67 -4.19 3.66 -11.30
N TRP A 68 -3.92 4.12 -12.51
CA TRP A 68 -2.58 4.42 -12.99
C TRP A 68 -2.32 5.92 -12.88
N ALA A 69 -1.12 6.29 -12.44
CA ALA A 69 -0.56 7.63 -12.57
C ALA A 69 0.44 7.65 -13.73
N SER A 70 0.43 8.71 -14.52
CA SER A 70 1.29 8.84 -15.69
C SER A 70 2.78 8.93 -15.34
N SER A 71 3.10 9.33 -14.10
CA SER A 71 4.46 9.30 -13.56
C SER A 71 4.45 9.28 -12.04
N ALA A 72 5.56 8.88 -11.43
CA ALA A 72 5.80 9.07 -10.00
C ALA A 72 5.82 10.55 -9.63
N TYR A 73 5.42 10.86 -8.40
CA TYR A 73 5.53 12.21 -7.87
C TYR A 73 6.52 12.27 -6.71
N LYS A 74 7.09 13.45 -6.48
CA LYS A 74 8.00 13.70 -5.37
C LYS A 74 7.23 14.21 -4.17
N SER A 75 7.23 13.44 -3.08
CA SER A 75 6.79 13.93 -1.77
C SER A 75 7.89 14.76 -1.10
N LYS A 76 7.62 15.29 0.10
CA LYS A 76 8.64 16.00 0.90
C LYS A 76 9.82 15.12 1.30
N GLN A 77 9.65 13.79 1.32
CA GLN A 77 10.62 12.85 1.90
C GLN A 77 11.23 11.90 0.86
N ALA A 78 10.45 11.49 -0.14
CA ALA A 78 10.85 10.48 -1.12
C ALA A 78 10.07 10.59 -2.44
N MET A 79 10.55 9.90 -3.48
CA MET A 79 9.75 9.60 -4.66
C MET A 79 8.68 8.57 -4.31
N VAL A 80 7.45 8.79 -4.77
CA VAL A 80 6.28 7.94 -4.51
C VAL A 80 5.92 7.22 -5.80
N LEU A 81 6.10 5.89 -5.81
CA LEU A 81 5.85 5.01 -6.97
C LEU A 81 4.47 4.34 -6.91
N GLY A 82 3.91 4.25 -5.71
CA GLY A 82 2.58 3.75 -5.44
C GLY A 82 1.99 4.54 -4.26
N GLN A 83 0.67 4.58 -4.18
CA GLN A 83 -0.04 5.18 -3.06
C GLN A 83 -1.38 4.50 -2.85
N CYS A 84 -1.56 3.91 -1.67
CA CYS A 84 -2.84 3.58 -1.09
C CYS A 84 -3.39 4.75 -0.28
N GLU A 85 -4.64 5.13 -0.53
CA GLU A 85 -5.36 6.14 0.25
C GLU A 85 -6.75 5.66 0.65
N LYS A 86 -7.18 6.02 1.86
CA LYS A 86 -8.59 5.98 2.25
C LYS A 86 -9.24 7.25 1.70
N VAL A 87 -10.15 7.10 0.74
CA VAL A 87 -10.68 8.22 -0.04
C VAL A 87 -11.49 9.15 0.87
N MET A 88 -10.97 10.37 1.05
CA MET A 88 -11.55 11.39 1.92
C MET A 88 -11.46 12.77 1.26
N PHE A 89 -12.61 13.42 1.07
CA PHE A 89 -12.66 14.76 0.48
C PHE A 89 -12.69 15.83 1.58
N ASN A 90 -11.52 16.33 1.96
CA ASN A 90 -11.35 17.35 3.01
C ASN A 90 -11.65 18.78 2.52
N VAL A 91 -12.69 18.93 1.70
CA VAL A 91 -13.16 20.19 1.11
C VAL A 91 -14.69 20.18 1.02
N GLY A 92 -15.30 21.35 0.87
CA GLY A 92 -16.77 21.49 0.73
C GLY A 92 -17.22 22.03 -0.62
N GLY A 93 -18.55 22.09 -0.81
CA GLY A 93 -19.20 22.71 -1.97
C GLY A 93 -18.74 22.12 -3.31
N TRP A 94 -18.56 22.98 -4.32
CA TRP A 94 -18.19 22.55 -5.66
C TRP A 94 -16.81 21.89 -5.76
N ARG A 95 -15.90 22.13 -4.81
CA ARG A 95 -14.60 21.45 -4.78
C ARG A 95 -14.77 19.97 -4.45
N LYS A 96 -15.62 19.66 -3.46
CA LYS A 96 -15.98 18.28 -3.12
C LYS A 96 -16.73 17.61 -4.28
N ALA A 97 -17.74 18.30 -4.82
CA ALA A 97 -18.55 17.75 -5.90
C ALA A 97 -17.73 17.35 -7.13
N ARG A 98 -16.73 18.15 -7.54
CA ARG A 98 -15.83 17.79 -8.65
C ARG A 98 -14.95 16.57 -8.36
N GLN A 99 -14.46 16.43 -7.12
CA GLN A 99 -13.63 15.28 -6.74
C GLN A 99 -14.48 13.99 -6.66
N GLU A 100 -15.69 14.07 -6.11
CA GLU A 100 -16.65 12.95 -6.09
C GLU A 100 -17.09 12.56 -7.50
N GLN A 101 -17.38 13.55 -8.35
CA GLN A 101 -17.74 13.31 -9.74
C GLN A 101 -16.62 12.56 -10.47
N GLN A 102 -15.36 12.96 -10.29
CA GLN A 102 -14.23 12.29 -10.93
C GLN A 102 -14.17 10.79 -10.57
N MET A 103 -14.39 10.45 -9.31
CA MET A 103 -14.41 9.04 -8.87
C MET A 103 -15.58 8.29 -9.47
N ARG A 104 -16.77 8.89 -9.50
CA ARG A 104 -17.97 8.27 -10.10
C ARG A 104 -17.85 8.08 -11.60
N ASP A 105 -17.27 9.04 -12.31
CA ASP A 105 -17.05 8.95 -13.75
C ASP A 105 -16.04 7.84 -14.09
N TRP A 106 -15.04 7.62 -13.22
CA TRP A 106 -14.05 6.55 -13.39
C TRP A 106 -14.52 5.17 -12.96
N PHE A 107 -15.19 5.06 -11.81
CA PHE A 107 -15.47 3.78 -11.14
C PHE A 107 -16.97 3.46 -11.05
N GLY A 108 -17.85 4.42 -11.33
CA GLY A 108 -19.29 4.33 -11.07
C GLY A 108 -19.69 4.69 -9.64
N PHE A 109 -18.72 4.76 -8.72
CA PHE A 109 -18.92 5.01 -7.30
C PHE A 109 -17.73 5.79 -6.71
N VAL A 110 -17.80 6.14 -5.43
CA VAL A 110 -16.66 6.69 -4.69
C VAL A 110 -16.05 5.54 -3.88
N PRO A 111 -14.86 5.03 -4.24
CA PRO A 111 -14.27 3.89 -3.55
C PRO A 111 -13.95 4.21 -2.10
N THR A 112 -13.90 3.19 -1.22
CA THR A 112 -13.41 3.38 0.15
C THR A 112 -11.88 3.56 0.17
N TYR A 113 -11.17 2.74 -0.59
CA TYR A 113 -9.73 2.84 -0.83
C TYR A 113 -9.41 2.92 -2.31
N LEU A 114 -8.39 3.72 -2.62
CA LEU A 114 -7.81 3.84 -3.94
C LEU A 114 -6.32 3.50 -3.87
N ILE A 115 -5.89 2.53 -4.65
CA ILE A 115 -4.46 2.25 -4.89
C ILE A 115 -4.08 2.85 -6.25
N THR A 116 -3.13 3.77 -6.26
CA THR A 116 -2.60 4.38 -7.49
C THR A 116 -1.17 3.93 -7.70
N ILE A 117 -0.83 3.46 -8.90
CA ILE A 117 0.53 3.00 -9.25
C ILE A 117 1.11 3.84 -10.39
N ASP A 118 2.39 4.18 -10.30
CA ASP A 118 3.14 4.83 -11.37
C ASP A 118 3.29 3.90 -12.58
N ALA A 119 2.74 4.35 -13.72
CA ALA A 119 2.79 3.66 -15.00
C ALA A 119 4.23 3.53 -15.53
N THR A 120 5.08 4.55 -15.34
CA THR A 120 6.47 4.52 -15.81
C THR A 120 7.34 3.58 -15.00
N PHE A 121 7.05 3.46 -13.69
CA PHE A 121 7.64 2.42 -12.86
C PHE A 121 7.17 1.05 -13.32
N CYS A 122 5.87 0.86 -13.55
CA CYS A 122 5.34 -0.42 -14.06
C CYS A 122 6.09 -0.85 -15.32
N ASP A 123 6.23 0.03 -16.31
CA ASP A 123 6.95 -0.27 -17.56
C ASP A 123 8.40 -0.73 -17.36
N LYS A 124 9.13 -0.10 -16.43
CA LYS A 124 10.57 -0.36 -16.19
C LYS A 124 10.84 -1.47 -15.17
N ALA A 125 9.91 -1.71 -14.26
CA ALA A 125 10.08 -2.63 -13.14
C ALA A 125 9.98 -4.09 -13.60
N ASN A 126 10.86 -4.94 -13.08
CA ASN A 126 10.68 -6.39 -13.23
C ASN A 126 9.47 -6.89 -12.43
N ASP A 127 9.01 -8.11 -12.72
CA ASP A 127 7.81 -8.69 -12.08
C ASP A 127 7.89 -8.69 -10.55
N ARG A 128 9.07 -9.00 -9.99
CA ARG A 128 9.28 -9.03 -8.53
C ARG A 128 9.09 -7.64 -7.92
N GLU A 129 9.66 -6.61 -8.52
CA GLU A 129 9.56 -5.22 -8.04
C GLU A 129 8.14 -4.70 -8.11
N PHE A 130 7.44 -4.97 -9.21
CA PHE A 130 6.05 -4.59 -9.38
C PHE A 130 5.13 -5.31 -8.38
N CYS A 131 5.31 -6.62 -8.21
CA CYS A 131 4.54 -7.39 -7.24
C CYS A 131 4.80 -6.89 -5.81
N ALA A 132 6.06 -6.64 -5.45
CA ALA A 132 6.42 -6.11 -4.14
C ALA A 132 5.79 -4.74 -3.85
N LEU A 133 5.75 -3.84 -4.85
CA LEU A 133 5.09 -2.54 -4.70
C LEU A 133 3.59 -2.71 -4.49
N LEU A 134 2.90 -3.55 -5.28
CA LEU A 134 1.47 -3.78 -5.10
C LEU A 134 1.14 -4.35 -3.72
N GLU A 135 1.92 -5.31 -3.24
CA GLU A 135 1.69 -5.90 -1.93
C GLU A 135 2.00 -4.89 -0.81
N HIS A 136 3.03 -4.06 -0.96
CA HIS A 136 3.28 -2.93 -0.07
C HIS A 136 2.06 -2.00 0.02
N GLU A 137 1.48 -1.60 -1.11
CA GLU A 137 0.27 -0.75 -1.09
C GLU A 137 -0.94 -1.45 -0.46
N LEU A 138 -1.04 -2.78 -0.56
CA LEU A 138 -2.10 -3.54 0.11
C LEU A 138 -1.94 -3.55 1.63
N TYR A 139 -0.71 -3.58 2.16
CA TYR A 139 -0.46 -3.51 3.61
C TYR A 139 -0.92 -2.18 4.23
N HIS A 140 -1.03 -1.10 3.44
CA HIS A 140 -1.62 0.15 3.92
C HIS A 140 -3.11 0.03 4.27
N ILE A 141 -3.80 -1.01 3.82
CA ILE A 141 -5.17 -1.32 4.26
C ILE A 141 -5.06 -2.22 5.50
N GLY A 142 -4.98 -1.61 6.68
CA GLY A 142 -4.91 -2.33 7.95
C GLY A 142 -6.28 -2.68 8.52
N VAL A 143 -6.31 -3.64 9.45
CA VAL A 143 -7.51 -4.01 10.23
C VAL A 143 -7.19 -3.94 11.73
N GLU A 144 -8.10 -3.36 12.52
CA GLU A 144 -7.98 -3.32 13.97
C GLU A 144 -8.06 -4.74 14.52
N ARG A 145 -7.12 -5.08 15.41
CA ARG A 145 -7.06 -6.37 16.10
C ARG A 145 -7.04 -6.17 17.61
N ASP A 146 -7.60 -7.13 18.33
CA ASP A 146 -7.57 -7.14 19.80
C ASP A 146 -6.23 -7.70 20.35
N GLU A 147 -6.14 -7.86 21.66
CA GLU A 147 -4.92 -8.35 22.34
C GLU A 147 -4.56 -9.79 21.97
N ASP A 148 -5.54 -10.59 21.53
CA ASP A 148 -5.35 -11.97 21.08
C ASP A 148 -5.03 -12.04 19.57
N GLY A 149 -5.07 -10.91 18.88
CA GLY A 149 -4.79 -10.78 17.45
C GLY A 149 -6.01 -11.02 16.56
N GLU A 150 -7.21 -11.14 17.14
CA GLU A 150 -8.45 -11.35 16.39
C GLU A 150 -8.99 -10.04 15.83
N MET A 151 -9.65 -10.11 14.67
CA MET A 151 -10.19 -8.91 14.02
C MET A 151 -11.32 -8.28 14.83
N ILE A 152 -11.26 -6.96 15.00
CA ILE A 152 -12.32 -6.21 15.65
C ILE A 152 -13.37 -5.83 14.61
N PHE A 153 -14.59 -6.28 14.82
CA PHE A 153 -15.73 -5.96 13.97
C PHE A 153 -16.50 -4.73 14.49
N SER A 154 -17.01 -3.93 13.56
CA SER A 154 -17.88 -2.81 13.87
C SER A 154 -19.27 -3.30 14.28
N SER A 155 -19.75 -2.92 15.45
CA SER A 155 -21.08 -3.33 15.93
C SER A 155 -22.24 -2.79 15.08
N SER A 156 -22.02 -1.73 14.30
CA SER A 156 -23.06 -1.12 13.45
C SER A 156 -23.12 -1.73 12.05
N THR A 157 -21.99 -2.17 11.50
CA THR A 157 -21.91 -2.69 10.11
C THR A 157 -21.69 -4.20 10.06
N GLY A 158 -21.21 -4.82 11.14
CA GLY A 158 -20.80 -6.22 11.15
C GLY A 158 -19.53 -6.52 10.36
N LEU A 159 -18.83 -5.50 9.85
CA LEU A 159 -17.63 -5.62 9.03
C LEU A 159 -16.35 -5.36 9.85
N PRO A 160 -15.19 -5.92 9.42
CA PRO A 160 -13.90 -5.61 10.05
C PRO A 160 -13.61 -4.10 10.08
N LYS A 161 -13.14 -3.60 11.22
CA LYS A 161 -12.74 -2.20 11.35
C LYS A 161 -11.39 -1.99 10.67
N HIS A 162 -11.40 -1.27 9.56
CA HIS A 162 -10.21 -1.00 8.77
C HIS A 162 -9.67 0.42 8.97
N TYR A 163 -8.36 0.58 8.86
CA TYR A 163 -7.66 1.86 8.94
C TYR A 163 -6.64 2.00 7.82
N LEU A 164 -6.14 3.22 7.60
CA LEU A 164 -5.01 3.44 6.70
C LEU A 164 -3.73 3.30 7.53
N ALA A 165 -3.02 2.19 7.37
CA ALA A 165 -1.75 1.94 8.03
C ALA A 165 -0.65 2.82 7.44
N GLY A 166 0.31 3.23 8.26
CA GLY A 166 1.54 3.85 7.77
C GLY A 166 2.50 2.80 7.19
N HIS A 167 3.76 3.16 6.98
CA HIS A 167 4.82 2.16 6.82
C HIS A 167 5.06 1.52 8.20
N ASP A 168 4.37 0.42 8.48
CA ASP A 168 4.44 -0.30 9.75
C ASP A 168 5.33 -1.55 9.66
N VAL A 169 5.54 -2.21 10.80
CA VAL A 169 6.47 -3.34 10.89
C VAL A 169 5.97 -4.53 10.07
N GLU A 170 4.65 -4.74 10.08
CA GLU A 170 3.95 -5.80 9.37
C GLU A 170 4.15 -5.67 7.86
N GLU A 171 4.01 -4.47 7.31
CA GLU A 171 4.37 -4.14 5.92
C GLU A 171 5.83 -4.53 5.63
N PHE A 172 6.79 -4.04 6.43
CA PHE A 172 8.21 -4.32 6.21
C PHE A 172 8.55 -5.81 6.30
N VAL A 173 7.99 -6.51 7.30
CA VAL A 173 8.22 -7.93 7.53
C VAL A 173 7.59 -8.76 6.44
N GLY A 174 6.32 -8.48 6.09
CA GLY A 174 5.57 -9.17 5.05
C GLY A 174 6.24 -9.06 3.69
N VAL A 175 6.55 -7.82 3.26
CA VAL A 175 7.24 -7.55 2.00
C VAL A 175 8.64 -8.19 1.98
N THR A 176 9.42 -8.05 3.06
CA THR A 176 10.77 -8.65 3.13
C THR A 176 10.74 -10.17 3.07
N LYS A 177 9.79 -10.80 3.76
CA LYS A 177 9.63 -12.27 3.80
C LYS A 177 9.29 -12.83 2.42
N ARG A 178 8.46 -12.12 1.64
CA ARG A 178 7.96 -12.58 0.34
C ARG A 178 8.87 -12.19 -0.83
N TRP A 179 9.42 -10.98 -0.81
CA TRP A 179 10.16 -10.42 -1.95
C TRP A 179 11.64 -10.19 -1.70
N GLY A 180 12.10 -10.43 -0.48
CA GLY A 180 13.46 -10.19 -0.02
C GLY A 180 13.70 -8.76 0.48
N ALA A 181 14.75 -8.59 1.26
CA ALA A 181 15.07 -7.31 1.91
C ALA A 181 15.42 -6.20 0.91
N SER A 182 14.77 -5.05 1.07
CA SER A 182 15.15 -3.81 0.38
C SER A 182 16.54 -3.33 0.81
N GLN A 183 17.13 -2.38 0.09
CA GLN A 183 18.43 -1.81 0.49
C GLN A 183 18.37 -1.14 1.87
N SER A 184 17.26 -0.47 2.19
CA SER A 184 17.04 0.12 3.51
C SER A 184 16.99 -0.95 4.60
N VAL A 185 16.27 -2.05 4.38
CA VAL A 185 16.21 -3.17 5.33
C VAL A 185 17.58 -3.84 5.47
N LYS A 186 18.32 -4.05 4.38
CA LYS A 186 19.70 -4.57 4.43
C LYS A 186 20.62 -3.68 5.27
N ARG A 187 20.50 -2.35 5.16
CA ARG A 187 21.25 -1.40 5.99
C ARG A 187 20.88 -1.51 7.46
N ILE A 188 19.59 -1.71 7.79
CA ILE A 188 19.14 -1.95 9.17
C ILE A 188 19.73 -3.26 9.71
N VAL A 189 19.63 -4.34 8.94
CA VAL A 189 20.21 -5.65 9.31
C VAL A 189 21.71 -5.53 9.53
N GLU A 190 22.43 -4.81 8.66
CA GLU A 190 23.86 -4.61 8.80
C GLU A 190 24.20 -3.76 10.04
N ALA A 191 23.43 -2.71 10.32
CA ALA A 191 23.58 -1.94 11.56
C ALA A 191 23.33 -2.81 12.80
N ALA A 192 22.34 -3.70 12.77
CA ALA A 192 21.98 -4.59 13.87
C ALA A 192 23.02 -5.70 14.15
N LYS A 193 23.84 -6.07 13.16
CA LYS A 193 24.97 -7.00 13.35
C LYS A 193 26.12 -6.40 14.16
N ASN A 194 26.19 -5.08 14.25
CA ASN A 194 27.24 -4.38 14.97
C ASN A 194 26.80 -4.08 16.42
N PRO A 195 27.72 -4.02 17.39
CA PRO A 195 27.38 -3.57 18.73
C PRO A 195 26.81 -2.14 18.67
N PRO A 196 25.85 -1.80 19.56
CA PRO A 196 25.29 -0.46 19.58
C PRO A 196 26.38 0.58 19.83
N PHE A 197 26.27 1.72 19.15
CA PHE A 197 27.23 2.82 19.29
C PHE A 197 27.32 3.35 20.72
N VAL A 198 26.20 3.27 21.47
CA VAL A 198 26.15 3.65 22.88
C VAL A 198 26.41 2.41 23.73
N SER A 199 27.53 2.41 24.46
CA SER A 199 27.90 1.30 25.33
C SER A 199 27.03 1.25 26.58
N LYS A 200 26.87 0.04 27.16
CA LYS A 200 26.21 -0.12 28.47
C LYS A 200 26.89 0.71 29.57
N LEU A 201 28.21 0.87 29.48
CA LEU A 201 28.98 1.69 30.43
C LEU A 201 28.59 3.16 30.33
N ASP A 202 28.45 3.71 29.12
CA ASP A 202 28.08 5.12 28.96
C ASP A 202 26.64 5.37 29.40
N ILE A 203 25.73 4.43 29.13
CA ILE A 203 24.36 4.46 29.67
C ILE A 203 24.41 4.48 31.21
N SER A 204 25.21 3.61 31.84
CA SER A 204 25.32 3.51 33.30
C SER A 204 25.85 4.79 33.97
N LYS A 205 26.83 5.46 33.33
CA LYS A 205 27.36 6.75 33.81
C LYS A 205 26.31 7.86 33.75
N CYS A 206 25.47 7.86 32.72
CA CYS A 206 24.42 8.87 32.54
C CYS A 206 23.17 8.62 33.40
N CYS A 207 22.76 7.37 33.60
CA CYS A 207 21.51 7.07 34.29
C CYS A 207 21.61 7.11 35.82
N GLY A 208 22.83 7.14 36.39
CA GLY A 208 23.07 7.24 37.84
C GLY A 208 22.54 6.06 38.68
N ASN A 209 21.90 5.09 38.06
CA ASN A 209 21.17 4.01 38.74
C ASN A 209 21.98 2.71 38.86
N CYS A 210 23.19 2.66 38.31
CA CYS A 210 24.10 1.51 38.42
C CYS A 210 25.29 1.77 39.35
N VAL A 211 25.20 2.78 40.22
CA VAL A 211 26.15 2.98 41.33
C VAL A 211 25.44 2.75 42.67
N ILE A 212 24.74 1.62 42.80
CA ILE A 212 24.43 1.04 44.10
C ILE A 212 24.64 -0.49 43.99
N ASN A 213 25.84 -0.90 44.41
CA ASN A 213 26.39 -2.23 44.70
C ASN A 213 26.77 -3.15 43.54
#